data_AF-A0A8J2JWC5-F1
#
_entry.id   AF-A0A8J2JWC5-F1
#
_cell.length_a   1.000
_cell.length_b   1.000
_cell.length_c   1.000
_cell.angle_alpha   90.00
_cell.angle_beta   90.00
_cell.angle_gamma   90.00
#
_symmetry.space_group_name_H-M   'P 1'
#
loop_
_entity.id
_entity.type
_entity.pdbx_description
1 polymer ?
#
loop_
_entity_poly.entity_id
_entity_poly.type
_entity_poly.pdbx_seq_one_letter_code
_entity_poly.pdbx_strand_id
1 'polypeptide(L)'
;MIYKKGDIENPENYRPIALANTTMKLFTHIVEKRLSTWAEANSILPEAQAGFRKGRSCLDHVHTLNTAVQIALSENRGRLYALFIDFKQAFPSVEHNLLWEILQQIGISGKIIRVLQKIYARANTK
;
A
#
# COMPACT_ATOMS: atom_id res chain seq x y z
N MET A 1 -5.03 5.77 -19.18
CA MET A 1 -3.64 5.55 -18.74
C MET A 1 -2.97 6.90 -18.56
N ILE A 2 -1.99 7.04 -17.66
CA ILE A 2 -1.21 8.29 -17.47
C ILE A 2 0.27 8.00 -17.74
N TYR A 3 0.90 8.78 -18.62
CA TYR A 3 2.32 8.66 -18.90
C TYR A 3 3.18 8.94 -17.65
N LYS A 4 4.16 8.07 -17.36
CA LYS A 4 5.02 8.14 -16.17
C LYS A 4 6.41 8.70 -16.50
N LYS A 5 7.15 8.08 -17.43
CA LYS A 5 8.51 8.46 -17.87
C LYS A 5 9.01 7.54 -18.99
N GLY A 6 9.99 7.96 -19.78
CA GLY A 6 10.68 7.12 -20.77
C GLY A 6 10.08 7.20 -22.18
N ASP A 7 10.26 6.16 -22.99
CA ASP A 7 9.68 6.09 -24.34
C ASP A 7 8.14 6.10 -24.30
N ILE A 8 7.53 6.93 -25.13
CA ILE A 8 6.08 7.11 -25.26
C ILE A 8 5.45 5.90 -25.96
N GLU A 9 6.20 5.19 -26.79
CA GLU A 9 5.69 4.02 -27.51
C GLU A 9 5.68 2.75 -26.65
N ASN A 10 6.31 2.76 -25.47
CA ASN A 10 6.33 1.61 -24.57
C ASN A 10 5.17 1.66 -23.55
N PRO A 11 4.21 0.70 -23.58
CA PRO A 11 3.08 0.67 -22.64
C PRO A 11 3.48 0.56 -21.16
N GLU A 12 4.63 -0.04 -20.83
CA GLU A 12 5.11 -0.13 -19.44
C GLU A 12 5.44 1.23 -18.82
N ASN A 13 5.63 2.26 -19.65
CA ASN A 13 5.89 3.63 -19.22
C ASN A 13 4.62 4.38 -18.84
N TYR A 14 3.47 3.72 -18.90
CA TYR A 14 2.19 4.27 -18.49
C TYR A 14 1.71 3.65 -17.18
N ARG A 15 0.99 4.46 -16.40
CA ARG A 15 0.23 4.03 -15.23
C ARG A 15 -1.20 3.68 -15.66
N PRO A 16 -1.64 2.42 -15.51
CA PRO A 16 -3.04 2.09 -15.67
C PRO A 16 -3.85 2.75 -14.55
N ILE A 17 -5.04 3.23 -14.90
CA ILE A 17 -6.01 3.78 -13.94
C ILE A 17 -7.29 3.01 -14.10
N ALA A 18 -7.70 2.34 -13.03
CA ALA A 18 -9.01 1.73 -12.95
C ALA A 18 -10.05 2.81 -12.61
N LEU A 19 -10.97 3.06 -13.53
CA LEU A 19 -12.10 3.95 -13.31
C LEU A 19 -13.31 3.14 -12.88
N ALA A 20 -13.67 3.25 -11.60
CA ALA A 20 -14.92 2.75 -11.06
C ALA A 20 -16.01 3.83 -11.13
N ASN A 21 -17.27 3.41 -11.32
CA ASN A 21 -18.41 4.32 -11.23
C ASN A 21 -18.58 4.86 -9.79
N THR A 22 -19.34 5.95 -9.64
CA THR A 22 -19.52 6.64 -8.35
C THR A 22 -20.07 5.72 -7.27
N THR A 23 -21.05 4.87 -7.61
CA THR A 23 -21.64 3.91 -6.67
C THR A 23 -20.61 2.91 -6.15
N MET A 24 -19.76 2.38 -7.03
CA MET A 24 -18.69 1.46 -6.66
C MET A 24 -17.64 2.17 -5.80
N LYS A 25 -17.24 3.39 -6.14
CA LYS A 25 -16.30 4.19 -5.32
C LYS A 25 -16.83 4.41 -3.91
N LEU A 26 -18.11 4.79 -3.79
CA LEU A 26 -18.78 4.98 -2.50
C LEU A 26 -18.80 3.67 -1.70
N PHE A 27 -19.19 2.56 -2.34
CA PHE A 27 -19.21 1.26 -1.70
C PHE A 27 -17.82 0.83 -1.21
N THR A 28 -16.80 0.92 -2.06
CA THR A 28 -15.41 0.57 -1.69
C THR A 28 -14.87 1.47 -0.60
N HIS A 29 -15.26 2.76 -0.56
CA HIS A 29 -14.87 3.66 0.51
C HIS A 29 -15.49 3.28 1.86
N ILE A 30 -16.75 2.82 1.88
CA ILE A 30 -17.39 2.31 3.10
C ILE A 30 -16.67 1.05 3.61
N VAL A 31 -16.32 0.13 2.70
CA VAL A 31 -15.58 -1.09 3.03
C VAL A 31 -14.18 -0.76 3.56
N GLU A 32 -13.44 0.10 2.86
CA GLU A 32 -12.11 0.57 3.26
C GLU A 32 -12.15 1.19 4.65
N LYS A 33 -13.06 2.15 4.91
CA LYS A 33 -13.17 2.81 6.22
C LYS A 33 -13.39 1.83 7.37
N ARG A 34 -14.21 0.79 7.15
CA ARG A 34 -14.47 -0.26 8.15
C ARG A 34 -13.23 -1.11 8.39
N LEU A 35 -12.55 -1.52 7.32
CA LEU A 35 -11.31 -2.31 7.41
C LEU A 35 -10.19 -1.52 8.09
N SER A 36 -10.00 -0.25 7.73
CA SER A 36 -9.00 0.63 8.33
C SER A 36 -9.27 0.82 9.83
N THR A 37 -10.53 1.08 10.23
CA THR A 37 -10.89 1.20 11.65
C THR A 37 -10.61 -0.09 12.42
N TRP A 38 -10.97 -1.24 11.84
CA TRP A 38 -10.70 -2.55 12.45
C TRP A 38 -9.20 -2.84 12.55
N ALA A 39 -8.43 -2.52 11.51
CA ALA A 39 -6.99 -2.75 11.47
C ALA A 39 -6.24 -1.93 12.54
N GLU A 40 -6.64 -0.67 12.75
CA GLU A 40 -6.12 0.16 13.84
C GLU A 40 -6.50 -0.40 15.21
N ALA A 41 -7.78 -0.75 15.42
CA ALA A 41 -8.27 -1.25 16.70
C ALA A 41 -7.60 -2.57 17.12
N ASN A 42 -7.16 -3.38 16.16
CA ASN A 42 -6.49 -4.66 16.39
C ASN A 42 -4.97 -4.59 16.18
N SER A 43 -4.39 -3.39 15.99
CA SER A 43 -2.95 -3.20 15.78
C SER A 43 -2.36 -4.10 14.67
N ILE A 44 -3.10 -4.28 13.58
CA ILE A 44 -2.72 -5.19 12.48
C ILE A 44 -1.53 -4.63 11.68
N LEU A 45 -1.46 -3.31 11.52
CA LEU A 45 -0.41 -2.65 10.75
C LEU A 45 0.79 -2.34 11.66
N PRO A 46 2.02 -2.67 11.24
CA PRO A 46 3.22 -2.28 11.98
C PRO A 46 3.35 -0.78 12.16
N GLU A 47 3.98 -0.36 13.24
CA GLU A 47 4.21 1.06 13.54
C GLU A 47 5.02 1.78 12.45
N ALA A 48 5.94 1.06 11.80
CA ALA A 48 6.73 1.58 10.70
C ALA A 48 5.91 1.88 9.43
N GLN A 49 4.68 1.36 9.30
CA GLN A 49 3.83 1.59 8.13
C GLN A 49 3.09 2.93 8.24
N ALA A 50 3.53 3.92 7.46
CA ALA A 50 2.88 5.23 7.35
C ALA A 50 1.98 5.39 6.10
N GLY A 51 2.30 4.67 5.03
CA GLY A 51 1.59 4.78 3.75
C GLY A 51 0.12 4.39 3.88
N PHE A 52 -0.77 5.23 3.34
CA PHE A 52 -2.23 5.02 3.34
C PHE A 52 -2.87 4.91 4.73
N ARG A 53 -2.19 5.35 5.79
CA ARG A 53 -2.65 5.28 7.18
C ARG A 53 -3.01 6.68 7.71
N LYS A 54 -4.18 6.81 8.34
CA LYS A 54 -4.65 8.12 8.84
C LYS A 54 -3.74 8.63 9.97
N GLY A 55 -3.40 9.92 9.92
CA GLY A 55 -2.57 10.56 10.96
C GLY A 55 -1.08 10.23 10.87
N ARG A 56 -0.65 9.57 9.79
CA ARG A 56 0.75 9.30 9.47
C ARG A 56 1.13 10.00 8.18
N SER A 57 2.39 10.37 8.04
CA SER A 57 2.89 11.09 6.87
C SER A 57 4.31 10.66 6.49
N CYS A 58 4.72 10.98 5.27
CA CYS A 58 6.10 10.78 4.84
C CYS A 58 7.08 11.62 5.68
N LEU A 59 6.63 12.71 6.32
CA LEU A 59 7.47 13.53 7.18
C LEU A 59 7.93 12.76 8.43
N ASP A 60 7.11 11.83 8.94
CA ASP A 60 7.46 11.00 10.09
C ASP A 60 8.66 10.10 9.76
N HIS A 61 8.69 9.53 8.55
CA HIS A 61 9.81 8.72 8.06
C HIS A 61 11.06 9.55 7.77
N VAL A 62 10.90 10.75 7.19
CA VAL A 62 12.03 11.69 6.97
C VAL A 62 12.62 12.11 8.30
N HIS A 63 11.79 12.43 9.29
CA HIS A 63 12.23 12.76 10.64
C HIS A 63 12.97 11.58 11.27
N THR A 64 12.42 10.37 11.19
CA THR A 64 13.07 9.15 11.71
C THR A 64 14.45 8.94 11.10
N LEU A 65 14.58 9.05 9.77
CA LEU A 65 15.86 8.91 9.08
C LEU A 65 16.85 10.01 9.49
N ASN A 66 16.41 11.27 9.53
CA ASN A 66 17.25 12.39 9.95
C ASN A 66 17.75 12.19 11.39
N THR A 67 16.88 11.79 12.31
CA THR A 67 17.26 11.50 13.69
C THR A 67 18.28 10.38 13.77
N ALA A 68 18.13 9.30 12.99
CA ALA A 68 19.11 8.22 12.93
C ALA A 68 20.48 8.71 12.40
N VAL A 69 20.50 9.57 11.38
CA VAL A 69 21.72 10.21 10.87
C VAL A 69 22.38 11.07 11.95
N GLN A 70 21.61 11.92 12.65
CA GLN A 70 22.14 12.80 13.69
C GLN A 70 22.74 12.01 14.87
N ILE A 71 22.09 10.94 15.31
CA ILE A 71 22.62 10.06 16.36
C ILE A 71 23.94 9.41 15.91
N ALA A 72 23.99 8.89 14.68
CA ALA A 72 25.20 8.26 14.16
C ALA A 72 26.40 9.23 14.11
N LEU A 73 26.15 10.47 13.68
CA LEU A 73 27.17 11.52 13.60
C LEU A 73 27.60 12.06 14.97
N SER A 74 26.65 12.30 15.87
CA SER A 74 26.92 12.93 17.18
C SER A 74 27.57 11.97 18.18
N GLU A 75 27.20 10.69 18.17
CA GLU A 75 27.70 9.70 19.12
C GLU A 75 28.96 8.96 18.61
N ASN A 76 29.54 9.41 17.49
CA ASN A 76 30.71 8.79 16.84
C ASN A 76 30.55 7.26 16.63
N ARG A 77 29.31 6.79 16.39
CA ARG A 77 28.95 5.38 16.25
C ARG A 77 29.40 4.75 14.92
N GLY A 78 30.22 5.45 14.15
CA GLY A 78 30.70 5.00 12.85
C GLY A 78 29.73 5.29 11.70
N ARG A 79 29.68 4.39 10.71
CA ARG A 79 28.96 4.61 9.44
C ARG A 79 27.51 4.12 9.54
N LEU A 80 26.57 4.96 9.11
CA LEU A 80 25.17 4.59 8.88
C LEU A 80 24.96 4.20 7.40
N TYR A 81 24.25 3.11 7.16
CA TYR A 81 23.87 2.66 5.83
C TYR A 81 22.34 2.69 5.70
N ALA A 82 21.83 3.19 4.57
CA ALA A 82 20.41 3.23 4.26
C ALA A 82 20.14 2.50 2.94
N LEU A 83 19.09 1.68 2.91
CA LEU A 83 18.65 0.94 1.72
C LEU A 83 17.22 1.37 1.37
N PHE A 84 17.03 1.78 0.12
CA PHE A 84 15.72 2.15 -0.42
C PHE A 84 15.28 1.09 -1.44
N ILE A 85 14.17 0.41 -1.15
CA ILE A 85 13.61 -0.66 -1.98
C ILE A 85 12.30 -0.15 -2.59
N ASP A 86 12.16 -0.24 -3.92
CA ASP A 86 10.95 0.13 -4.66
C ASP A 86 10.50 -1.05 -5.54
N PHE A 87 9.19 -1.34 -5.52
CA PHE A 87 8.62 -2.44 -6.32
C PHE A 87 8.17 -1.95 -7.70
N LYS A 88 8.62 -2.63 -8.76
CA LYS A 88 8.10 -2.39 -10.12
C LYS A 88 6.64 -2.83 -10.18
N GLN A 89 5.74 -1.91 -10.52
CA GLN A 89 4.30 -2.17 -10.70
C GLN A 89 3.65 -2.89 -9.51
N ALA A 90 3.78 -2.31 -8.30
CA ALA A 90 3.29 -2.92 -7.06
C ALA A 90 1.81 -3.35 -7.08
N PHE A 91 0.89 -2.54 -7.64
CA PHE A 91 -0.53 -2.93 -7.68
C PHE A 91 -0.84 -4.02 -8.72
N PRO A 92 -0.37 -3.95 -9.97
CA PRO A 92 -0.56 -5.03 -10.94
C PRO A 92 0.09 -6.37 -10.58
N SER A 93 1.14 -6.35 -9.75
CA SER A 93 1.95 -7.54 -9.43
C SER A 93 1.43 -8.37 -8.24
N VAL A 94 0.35 -7.94 -7.58
CA VAL A 94 -0.21 -8.67 -6.42
C VAL A 94 -0.86 -9.97 -6.89
N GLU A 95 -0.41 -11.10 -6.35
CA GLU A 95 -1.06 -12.40 -6.55
C GLU A 95 -2.30 -12.48 -5.63
N HIS A 96 -3.48 -12.61 -6.24
CA HIS A 96 -4.75 -12.49 -5.52
C HIS A 96 -5.02 -13.66 -4.58
N ASN A 97 -4.61 -14.89 -4.89
CA ASN A 97 -4.88 -16.03 -4.01
C ASN A 97 -4.14 -15.89 -2.68
N LEU A 98 -2.85 -15.53 -2.74
CA LEU A 98 -2.03 -15.22 -1.58
C LEU A 98 -2.61 -14.04 -0.79
N LEU A 99 -3.11 -13.01 -1.47
CA LEU A 99 -3.81 -11.91 -0.79
C LEU A 99 -5.00 -12.42 0.03
N TRP A 100 -5.84 -13.30 -0.53
CA TRP A 100 -6.99 -13.85 0.20
C TRP A 100 -6.57 -14.68 1.41
N GLU A 101 -5.52 -15.49 1.27
CA GLU A 101 -4.94 -16.27 2.37
C GLU A 101 -4.44 -15.36 3.50
N ILE A 102 -3.70 -14.31 3.17
CA ILE A 102 -3.19 -13.33 4.16
C ILE A 102 -4.36 -12.65 4.87
N LEU A 103 -5.38 -12.18 4.15
CA LEU A 103 -6.55 -11.53 4.76
C LEU A 103 -7.29 -12.47 5.71
N GLN A 104 -7.37 -13.77 5.38
CA GLN A 104 -7.96 -14.77 6.26
C GLN A 104 -7.08 -15.01 7.51
N GLN A 105 -5.76 -15.11 7.35
CA GLN A 105 -4.82 -15.33 8.46
C GLN A 105 -4.81 -14.19 9.47
N ILE A 106 -4.92 -12.94 9.01
CA ILE A 106 -5.00 -11.77 9.91
C ILE A 106 -6.38 -11.63 10.60
N GLY A 107 -7.35 -12.48 10.27
CA GLY A 107 -8.65 -12.54 10.95
C GLY A 107 -9.78 -11.73 10.31
N ILE A 108 -9.66 -11.34 9.03
CA ILE A 108 -10.78 -10.69 8.34
C ILE A 108 -11.89 -11.71 8.08
N SER A 109 -13.13 -11.28 8.30
CA SER A 109 -14.31 -12.12 8.05
C SER A 109 -14.38 -12.60 6.60
N GLY A 110 -14.63 -13.90 6.42
CA GLY A 110 -14.86 -14.50 5.10
C GLY A 110 -15.98 -13.83 4.28
N LYS A 111 -16.93 -13.15 4.92
CA LYS A 111 -17.95 -12.35 4.21
C LYS A 111 -17.33 -11.16 3.48
N ILE A 112 -16.41 -10.44 4.14
CA ILE A 112 -15.70 -9.31 3.52
C ILE A 112 -14.74 -9.80 2.45
N ILE A 113 -14.00 -10.87 2.71
CA ILE A 113 -13.11 -11.48 1.71
C ILE A 113 -13.90 -11.85 0.45
N ARG A 114 -15.09 -12.45 0.59
CA ARG A 114 -15.95 -12.78 -0.55
C ARG A 114 -16.41 -11.55 -1.32
N VAL A 115 -16.71 -10.44 -0.64
CA VAL A 115 -17.03 -9.16 -1.30
C VAL A 115 -15.83 -8.66 -2.10
N LEU A 116 -14.63 -8.66 -1.52
CA LEU A 116 -13.40 -8.25 -2.20
C LEU A 116 -13.13 -9.14 -3.43
N GLN A 117 -13.21 -10.46 -3.28
CA GLN A 117 -13.09 -11.39 -4.40
C GLN A 117 -14.06 -11.09 -5.54
N LYS A 118 -15.31 -10.72 -5.24
CA LYS A 118 -16.29 -10.34 -6.27
C LYS A 118 -15.94 -9.01 -6.96
N ILE A 119 -15.36 -8.05 -6.25
CA ILE A 119 -14.86 -6.80 -6.85
C ILE A 119 -13.70 -7.10 -7.81
N TYR A 120 -12.76 -7.95 -7.40
CA TYR A 120 -11.57 -8.27 -8.18
C TYR A 120 -11.77 -9.37 -9.24
N ALA A 121 -12.88 -10.12 -9.22
CA ALA A 121 -13.15 -11.20 -10.18
C ALA A 121 -13.19 -10.75 -11.66
N ARG A 122 -13.43 -9.47 -11.92
CA ARG A 122 -13.40 -8.86 -13.27
C ARG A 122 -12.28 -7.85 -13.45
N ALA A 123 -11.42 -7.70 -12.44
CA ALA A 123 -10.26 -6.82 -12.53
C ALA A 123 -9.18 -7.54 -13.35
N ASN A 124 -9.23 -7.34 -14.67
CA ASN A 124 -8.19 -7.82 -15.57
C ASN A 124 -7.09 -6.76 -15.64
N THR A 125 -5.91 -7.09 -15.12
CA THR A 125 -4.65 -6.44 -15.50
C THR A 125 -4.18 -7.08 -16.80
N LYS A 126 -4.74 -6.61 -17.92
CA LYS A 126 -4.09 -6.76 -19.23
C LYS A 126 -3.30 -5.49 -19.52
#